data_AF-A0A944XT82-F1
#
_entry.id   AF-A0A944XT82-F1
#
_cell.length_a   1.000
_cell.length_b   1.000
_cell.length_c   1.000
_cell.angle_alpha   90.00
_cell.angle_beta   90.00
_cell.angle_gamma   90.00
#
_symmetry.space_group_name_H-M   'P 1'
#
loop_
_entity.id
_entity.type
_entity.pdbx_description
1 polymer ?
#
loop_
_entity_poly.entity_id
_entity_poly.type
_entity_poly.pdbx_seq_one_letter_code
_entity_poly.pdbx_strand_id
1 'polypeptide(L)'
;MAHPFTIPVIGEQKYAVICADIIIENDKGEILIEKTGVGPMTDKWILSGGCVHVDDDNIQAAALRSVKEEVGLDIELTHLVDVFGNPEAKPVADTRFYAVQVLYTARPKVGSKCSVPTETIKEYKWIKPESLIWVKMGFNHKKLVKRYLEKKRRGELMPADRSFFSDHFGKDYSYESNDYMHTIVMGIALNEDNEVLLAHRAQNPFKGHWDFPGGHMYVHESIEECLKREVMEELGVECEMGNLFQVYSDKGMSPRFSRAMVLYFIKIKSEDFVKNIEMDDFKYFPLYKLPDNLAYHVEGALSDIKKYIDKK
;
A
#
# COMPACT_ATOMS: atom_id res chain seq x y z
N MET A 1 -14.24 -26.72 17.19
CA MET A 1 -14.38 -25.30 16.79
C MET A 1 -12.98 -24.72 16.78
N ALA A 2 -12.45 -24.39 15.61
CA ALA A 2 -11.13 -23.75 15.49
C ALA A 2 -11.24 -22.28 15.87
N HIS A 3 -10.26 -21.75 16.62
CA HIS A 3 -10.17 -20.32 16.94
C HIS A 3 -10.08 -19.51 15.62
N PRO A 4 -10.75 -18.36 15.49
CA PRO A 4 -10.71 -17.53 14.27
C PRO A 4 -9.34 -16.89 13.97
N PHE A 5 -8.29 -17.21 14.73
CA PHE A 5 -6.96 -16.60 14.64
C PHE A 5 -5.82 -17.59 14.45
N THR A 6 -6.07 -18.81 13.97
CA THR A 6 -4.98 -19.64 13.43
C THR A 6 -4.48 -19.03 12.12
N ILE A 7 -3.65 -17.99 12.24
CA ILE A 7 -2.69 -17.63 11.18
C ILE A 7 -1.85 -18.90 11.00
N PRO A 8 -1.85 -19.52 9.81
CA PRO A 8 -1.15 -20.77 9.64
C PRO A 8 0.33 -20.53 9.95
N VAL A 9 0.94 -21.41 10.76
CA VAL A 9 2.40 -21.42 10.92
C VAL A 9 2.95 -21.93 9.60
N ILE A 10 3.16 -21.01 8.66
CA ILE A 10 3.64 -21.30 7.31
C ILE A 10 5.17 -21.41 7.40
N GLY A 11 5.75 -22.35 6.64
CA GLY A 11 7.20 -22.47 6.43
C GLY A 11 7.79 -21.21 5.79
N GLU A 12 8.98 -21.31 5.17
CA GLU A 12 9.64 -20.18 4.49
C GLU A 12 8.63 -19.31 3.73
N GLN A 13 8.42 -18.08 4.21
CA GLN A 13 7.46 -17.17 3.61
C GLN A 13 7.99 -16.75 2.24
N LYS A 14 7.26 -17.12 1.19
CA LYS A 14 7.59 -16.72 -0.19
C LYS A 14 7.08 -15.32 -0.53
N TYR A 15 6.15 -14.78 0.25
CA TYR A 15 5.50 -13.49 0.00
C TYR A 15 5.36 -12.70 1.29
N ALA A 16 5.40 -11.37 1.17
CA ALA A 16 5.08 -10.48 2.29
C ALA A 16 3.57 -10.48 2.56
N VAL A 17 3.20 -10.44 3.84
CA VAL A 17 1.81 -10.28 4.26
C VAL A 17 1.45 -8.80 4.20
N ILE A 18 0.39 -8.45 3.49
CA ILE A 18 -0.06 -7.06 3.39
C ILE A 18 -1.00 -6.77 4.55
N CYS A 19 -0.71 -5.68 5.27
CA CYS A 19 -1.50 -5.18 6.38
C CYS A 19 -1.90 -3.73 6.12
N ALA A 20 -3.06 -3.34 6.65
CA ALA A 20 -3.45 -1.94 6.76
C ALA A 20 -3.29 -1.49 8.21
N ASP A 21 -2.62 -0.35 8.42
CA ASP A 21 -2.52 0.33 9.71
C ASP A 21 -3.21 1.68 9.63
N ILE A 22 -3.93 2.08 10.68
CA ILE A 22 -4.82 3.24 10.64
C ILE A 22 -4.53 4.19 11.78
N ILE A 23 -4.23 5.45 11.43
CA ILE A 23 -4.21 6.57 12.38
C ILE A 23 -5.58 7.24 12.34
N ILE A 24 -6.43 6.90 13.31
CA ILE A 24 -7.76 7.48 13.44
C ILE A 24 -7.63 8.76 14.27
N GLU A 25 -7.93 9.91 13.69
CA GLU A 25 -7.87 11.22 14.36
C GLU A 25 -9.29 11.73 14.65
N ASN A 26 -9.52 12.24 15.86
CA ASN A 26 -10.76 12.90 16.24
C ASN A 26 -10.70 14.42 15.98
N ASP A 27 -11.82 15.13 16.14
CA ASP A 27 -11.90 16.59 15.93
C ASP A 27 -11.01 17.42 16.87
N LYS A 28 -10.48 16.81 17.93
CA LYS A 28 -9.53 17.44 18.86
C LYS A 28 -8.08 17.25 18.42
N GLY A 29 -7.81 16.57 17.30
CA GLY A 29 -6.45 16.24 16.87
C GLY A 29 -5.77 15.20 17.77
N GLU A 30 -6.55 14.36 18.46
CA GLU A 30 -6.04 13.19 19.18
C GLU A 30 -6.20 11.96 18.31
N ILE A 31 -5.28 11.00 18.45
CA ILE A 31 -5.32 9.73 17.74
C ILE A 31 -5.78 8.60 18.65
N LEU A 32 -6.51 7.64 18.08
CA LEU A 32 -6.89 6.42 18.79
C LEU A 32 -5.68 5.49 18.88
N ILE A 33 -5.43 4.97 20.08
CA ILE A 33 -4.55 3.83 20.31
C ILE A 33 -5.23 2.81 21.19
N GLU A 34 -4.81 1.56 21.06
CA GLU A 34 -5.46 0.40 21.65
C GLU A 34 -4.45 -0.45 22.39
N LYS A 35 -4.83 -1.03 23.51
CA LYS A 35 -3.95 -1.89 24.30
C LYS A 35 -4.32 -3.34 24.08
N THR A 36 -3.36 -4.11 23.60
CA THR A 36 -3.56 -5.52 23.31
C THR A 36 -3.67 -6.35 24.60
N GLY A 37 -4.55 -7.33 24.59
CA GLY A 37 -4.74 -8.30 25.65
C GLY A 37 -4.05 -9.64 25.43
N VAL A 38 -3.80 -9.99 24.18
CA VAL A 38 -3.20 -11.28 23.76
C VAL A 38 -2.23 -11.08 22.60
N GLY A 39 -1.38 -12.08 22.35
CA GLY A 39 -0.48 -12.10 21.19
C GLY A 39 0.91 -11.49 21.45
N PRO A 40 1.71 -11.28 20.38
CA PRO A 40 3.13 -10.93 20.49
C PRO A 40 3.38 -9.57 21.14
N MET A 41 2.36 -8.71 21.18
CA MET A 41 2.43 -7.36 21.74
C MET A 41 1.62 -7.20 23.02
N THR A 42 1.29 -8.28 23.73
CA THR A 42 0.49 -8.24 24.98
C THR A 42 0.90 -7.09 25.91
N ASP A 43 -0.09 -6.33 26.40
CA ASP A 43 0.05 -5.14 27.26
C ASP A 43 0.80 -3.95 26.64
N LYS A 44 1.03 -3.96 25.32
CA LYS A 44 1.50 -2.80 24.55
C LYS A 44 0.34 -2.04 23.92
N TRP A 45 0.58 -0.77 23.66
CA TRP A 45 -0.33 0.07 22.86
C TRP A 45 0.00 -0.06 21.38
N ILE A 46 -1.01 -0.17 20.52
CA ILE A 46 -0.88 -0.25 19.07
C ILE A 46 -1.83 0.76 18.41
N LEU A 47 -1.67 0.93 17.11
CA LEU A 47 -2.68 1.53 16.24
C LEU A 47 -3.64 0.40 15.83
N SER A 48 -4.86 0.75 15.47
CA SER A 48 -5.79 -0.19 14.84
C SER A 48 -5.22 -0.67 13.51
N GLY A 49 -5.46 -1.93 13.17
CA GLY A 49 -4.98 -2.48 11.90
C GLY A 49 -5.10 -3.99 11.78
N GLY A 50 -4.84 -4.51 10.58
CA GLY A 50 -4.90 -5.95 10.35
C GLY A 50 -4.48 -6.37 8.95
N CYS A 51 -4.33 -7.68 8.79
CA CYS A 51 -3.96 -8.30 7.53
C CYS A 51 -5.12 -8.28 6.54
N VAL A 52 -4.79 -8.15 5.25
CA VAL A 52 -5.75 -8.33 4.16
C VAL A 52 -6.15 -9.81 4.07
N HIS A 53 -7.45 -10.08 4.09
CA HIS A 53 -7.96 -11.39 3.70
C HIS A 53 -8.16 -11.39 2.20
N VAL A 54 -7.29 -12.10 1.47
CA VAL A 54 -7.23 -12.02 0.01
C VAL A 54 -8.58 -12.32 -0.63
N ASP A 55 -9.36 -13.21 -0.02
CA ASP A 55 -10.69 -13.61 -0.52
C ASP A 55 -11.85 -12.68 -0.13
N ASP A 56 -11.67 -11.79 0.83
CA ASP A 56 -12.77 -10.98 1.35
C ASP A 56 -12.53 -9.48 1.17
N ASP A 57 -11.27 -9.06 1.09
CA ASP A 57 -10.87 -7.67 1.26
C ASP A 57 -9.88 -7.18 0.18
N ASN A 58 -10.03 -5.91 -0.19
CA ASN A 58 -8.90 -5.07 -0.59
C ASN A 58 -8.29 -4.39 0.65
N ILE A 59 -7.18 -3.67 0.51
CA ILE A 59 -6.47 -3.07 1.65
C ILE A 59 -7.36 -2.10 2.43
N GLN A 60 -8.17 -1.28 1.74
CA GLN A 60 -9.09 -0.35 2.39
C GLN A 60 -10.21 -1.09 3.15
N ALA A 61 -10.77 -2.14 2.56
CA ALA A 61 -11.79 -2.98 3.21
C ALA A 61 -11.22 -3.65 4.48
N ALA A 62 -9.99 -4.18 4.41
CA ALA A 62 -9.29 -4.72 5.55
C ALA A 62 -9.10 -3.65 6.65
N ALA A 63 -8.74 -2.41 6.27
CA ALA A 63 -8.63 -1.30 7.20
C ALA A 63 -9.96 -1.03 7.93
N LEU A 64 -11.06 -0.91 7.19
CA LEU A 64 -12.39 -0.66 7.76
C LEU A 64 -12.85 -1.81 8.66
N ARG A 65 -12.65 -3.06 8.21
CA ARG A 65 -12.99 -4.27 8.96
C ARG A 65 -12.21 -4.35 10.26
N SER A 66 -10.89 -4.20 10.23
CA SER A 66 -10.06 -4.30 11.44
C SER A 66 -10.44 -3.27 12.49
N VAL A 67 -10.64 -2.00 12.12
CA VAL A 67 -11.10 -0.99 13.08
C VAL A 67 -12.47 -1.33 13.67
N LYS A 68 -13.39 -1.86 12.85
CA LYS A 68 -14.71 -2.28 13.32
C LYS A 68 -14.63 -3.46 14.28
N GLU A 69 -13.81 -4.45 13.97
CA GLU A 69 -13.62 -5.67 14.78
C GLU A 69 -12.89 -5.37 16.09
N GLU A 70 -11.88 -4.49 16.09
CA GLU A 70 -11.04 -4.23 17.26
C GLU A 70 -11.67 -3.23 18.24
N VAL A 71 -12.34 -2.19 17.72
CA VAL A 71 -12.88 -1.09 18.56
C VAL A 71 -14.32 -0.69 18.25
N GLY A 72 -15.03 -1.45 17.41
CA GLY A 72 -16.45 -1.19 17.09
C GLY A 72 -16.71 0.07 16.27
N LEU A 73 -15.65 0.79 15.88
CA LEU A 73 -15.76 2.12 15.32
C LEU A 73 -15.93 2.07 13.80
N ASP A 74 -17.02 2.63 13.30
CA ASP A 74 -17.13 2.96 11.88
C ASP A 74 -16.31 4.21 11.57
N ILE A 75 -15.44 4.13 10.57
CA ILE A 75 -14.52 5.18 10.15
C ILE A 75 -14.64 5.52 8.66
N GLU A 76 -14.12 6.68 8.30
CA GLU A 76 -13.91 7.12 6.93
C GLU A 76 -12.40 7.35 6.73
N LEU A 77 -11.78 6.66 5.77
CA LEU A 77 -10.38 6.88 5.41
C LEU A 77 -10.24 8.27 4.79
N THR A 78 -9.24 9.04 5.21
CA THR A 78 -9.03 10.41 4.73
C THR A 78 -7.80 10.52 3.85
N HIS A 79 -6.67 9.92 4.24
CA HIS A 79 -5.43 9.97 3.46
C HIS A 79 -4.66 8.64 3.48
N LEU A 80 -4.07 8.29 2.35
CA LEU A 80 -2.91 7.41 2.26
C LEU A 80 -1.67 8.16 2.75
N VAL A 81 -1.01 7.62 3.76
CA VAL A 81 0.18 8.23 4.37
C VAL A 81 1.44 7.67 3.72
N ASP A 82 1.67 6.37 3.82
CA ASP A 82 2.88 5.73 3.28
C ASP A 82 2.74 4.21 3.18
N VAL A 83 3.73 3.56 2.56
CA VAL A 83 3.90 2.11 2.57
C VAL A 83 5.22 1.76 3.26
N PHE A 84 5.18 0.80 4.17
CA PHE A 84 6.34 0.32 4.90
C PHE A 84 6.53 -1.17 4.62
N GLY A 85 7.60 -1.49 3.89
CA GLY A 85 8.18 -2.83 3.85
C GLY A 85 9.67 -2.64 4.02
N ASN A 86 10.22 -3.01 5.17
CA ASN A 86 11.67 -3.08 5.38
C ASN A 86 11.95 -4.13 6.47
N PRO A 87 12.60 -5.25 6.13
CA PRO A 87 12.82 -6.37 7.07
C PRO A 87 13.87 -6.04 8.15
N GLU A 88 14.82 -5.16 7.84
CA GLU A 88 15.94 -4.83 8.71
C GLU A 88 15.59 -3.74 9.72
N ALA A 89 14.59 -2.91 9.39
CA ALA A 89 14.16 -1.81 10.24
C ALA A 89 13.61 -2.33 11.58
N LYS A 90 14.34 -2.06 12.69
CA LYS A 90 13.89 -2.37 14.06
C LYS A 90 13.30 -1.14 14.78
N PRO A 91 12.22 -1.27 15.56
CA PRO A 91 11.32 -2.44 15.64
C PRO A 91 10.64 -2.74 14.30
N VAL A 92 10.27 -4.01 14.12
CA VAL A 92 9.64 -4.58 12.92
C VAL A 92 8.12 -4.37 12.92
N ALA A 93 7.52 -4.53 11.74
CA ALA A 93 6.08 -4.49 11.52
C ALA A 93 5.34 -5.62 12.25
N ASP A 94 5.78 -6.87 12.11
CA ASP A 94 5.31 -8.00 12.89
C ASP A 94 6.51 -8.91 13.21
N THR A 95 6.46 -9.61 14.35
CA THR A 95 7.53 -10.53 14.77
C THR A 95 7.35 -11.94 14.23
N ARG A 96 6.18 -12.24 13.65
CA ARG A 96 5.77 -13.57 13.19
C ARG A 96 5.97 -13.75 11.69
N PHE A 97 5.91 -12.66 10.92
CA PHE A 97 5.97 -12.66 9.47
C PHE A 97 6.53 -11.37 8.89
N TYR A 98 7.02 -11.42 7.65
CA TYR A 98 7.39 -10.21 6.91
C TYR A 98 6.12 -9.49 6.44
N ALA A 99 5.90 -8.28 6.94
CA ALA A 99 4.71 -7.49 6.65
C ALA A 99 5.03 -6.24 5.83
N VAL A 100 4.19 -5.98 4.83
CA VAL A 100 4.08 -4.69 4.15
C VAL A 100 2.88 -3.96 4.75
N GLN A 101 3.13 -2.84 5.43
CA GLN A 101 2.10 -2.03 6.07
C GLN A 101 1.74 -0.84 5.20
N VAL A 102 0.48 -0.76 4.77
CA VAL A 102 -0.07 0.43 4.12
C VAL A 102 -0.75 1.28 5.19
N LEU A 103 -0.19 2.46 5.43
CA LEU A 103 -0.64 3.35 6.49
C LEU A 103 -1.66 4.35 5.95
N TYR A 104 -2.85 4.35 6.56
CA TYR A 104 -3.89 5.33 6.31
C TYR A 104 -4.12 6.23 7.51
N THR A 105 -4.71 7.40 7.25
CA THR A 105 -5.41 8.19 8.27
C THR A 105 -6.90 8.06 8.06
N ALA A 106 -7.65 8.20 9.14
CA ALA A 106 -9.10 8.12 9.12
C ALA A 106 -9.72 9.07 10.15
N ARG A 107 -11.01 9.30 10.02
CA ARG A 107 -11.83 9.95 11.04
C ARG A 107 -13.01 9.05 11.43
N PRO A 108 -13.50 9.12 12.68
CA PRO A 108 -14.76 8.49 13.06
C PRO A 108 -15.92 9.00 12.19
N LYS A 109 -16.81 8.10 11.76
CA LYS A 109 -18.10 8.53 11.17
C LYS A 109 -18.96 9.19 12.25
N VAL A 110 -19.78 10.17 11.86
CA VAL A 110 -20.67 10.89 12.78
C VAL A 110 -21.57 9.90 13.53
N GLY A 111 -21.60 10.02 14.86
CA GLY A 111 -22.40 9.16 15.75
C GLY A 111 -21.77 7.81 16.09
N SER A 112 -20.68 7.42 15.42
CA SER A 112 -19.90 6.21 15.72
C SER A 112 -19.19 6.35 17.07
N LYS A 113 -19.07 5.25 17.82
CA LYS A 113 -18.44 5.24 19.15
C LYS A 113 -17.51 4.04 19.30
N CYS A 114 -16.38 4.27 19.95
CA CYS A 114 -15.49 3.19 20.34
C CYS A 114 -16.13 2.33 21.43
N SER A 115 -16.04 1.02 21.24
CA SER A 115 -16.28 -0.01 22.25
C SER A 115 -15.06 -0.93 22.27
N VAL A 116 -14.90 -1.75 23.30
CA VAL A 116 -13.92 -2.85 23.28
C VAL A 116 -14.70 -4.14 23.07
N PRO A 117 -15.01 -4.52 21.81
CA PRO A 117 -15.88 -5.66 21.52
C PRO A 117 -15.19 -7.01 21.73
N THR A 118 -13.85 -7.06 21.75
CA THR A 118 -13.08 -8.30 21.71
C THR A 118 -12.29 -8.55 22.99
N GLU A 119 -11.92 -9.81 23.22
CA GLU A 119 -10.94 -10.19 24.24
C GLU A 119 -9.50 -9.84 23.83
N THR A 120 -9.28 -9.50 22.56
CA THR A 120 -7.95 -9.18 22.00
C THR A 120 -7.50 -7.77 22.34
N ILE A 121 -8.43 -6.84 22.54
CA ILE A 121 -8.17 -5.47 22.98
C ILE A 121 -8.69 -5.33 24.42
N LYS A 122 -7.88 -4.77 25.32
CA LYS A 122 -8.25 -4.57 26.75
C LYS A 122 -8.86 -3.20 27.00
N GLU A 123 -8.32 -2.19 26.35
CA GLU A 123 -8.71 -0.79 26.51
C GLU A 123 -8.28 0.00 25.27
N TYR A 124 -8.96 1.13 25.03
CA TYR A 124 -8.56 2.13 24.04
C TYR A 124 -8.42 3.48 24.72
N LYS A 125 -7.67 4.41 24.10
CA LYS A 125 -7.69 5.81 24.49
C LYS A 125 -7.38 6.73 23.32
N TRP A 126 -7.91 7.95 23.42
CA TRP A 126 -7.52 9.07 22.59
C TRP A 126 -6.31 9.76 23.20
N ILE A 127 -5.30 10.05 22.39
CA ILE A 127 -4.08 10.70 22.86
C ILE A 127 -3.54 11.69 21.82
N LYS A 128 -2.96 12.80 22.28
CA LYS A 128 -2.18 13.68 21.41
C LYS A 128 -0.98 12.91 20.80
N PRO A 129 -0.76 12.94 19.47
CA PRO A 129 0.34 12.20 18.84
C PRO A 129 1.71 12.46 19.46
N GLU A 130 1.98 13.68 19.90
CA GLU A 130 3.24 14.10 20.53
C GLU A 130 3.48 13.40 21.87
N SER A 131 2.41 12.98 22.56
CA SER A 131 2.51 12.27 23.84
C SER A 131 2.90 10.79 23.68
N LEU A 132 2.92 10.24 22.46
CA LEU A 132 3.32 8.85 22.22
C LEU A 132 4.76 8.55 22.61
N ILE A 133 5.63 9.57 22.74
CA ILE A 133 7.01 9.36 23.21
C ILE A 133 7.05 8.63 24.56
N TRP A 134 6.08 8.91 25.44
CA TRP A 134 5.93 8.32 26.78
C TRP A 134 5.13 7.00 26.81
N VAL A 135 4.57 6.58 25.67
CA VAL A 135 3.74 5.38 25.58
C VAL A 135 4.57 4.19 25.13
N LYS A 136 4.42 3.02 25.78
CA LYS A 136 5.08 1.77 25.36
C LYS A 136 4.31 1.14 24.19
N MET A 137 4.60 1.58 22.97
CA MET A 137 3.96 1.05 21.77
C MET A 137 4.48 -0.36 21.40
N GLY A 138 3.64 -1.14 20.72
CA GLY A 138 3.97 -2.40 20.07
C GLY A 138 4.47 -2.17 18.64
N PHE A 139 5.14 -3.20 18.10
CA PHE A 139 5.66 -3.23 16.73
C PHE A 139 6.44 -1.95 16.36
N ASN A 140 6.34 -1.50 15.11
CA ASN A 140 6.94 -0.29 14.60
C ASN A 140 6.00 0.93 14.63
N HIS A 141 4.88 0.89 15.36
CA HIS A 141 3.81 1.89 15.21
C HIS A 141 4.23 3.30 15.61
N LYS A 142 5.23 3.47 16.49
CA LYS A 142 5.83 4.80 16.74
C LYS A 142 6.44 5.40 15.47
N LYS A 143 7.06 4.58 14.61
CA LYS A 143 7.62 5.03 13.33
C LYS A 143 6.52 5.43 12.35
N LEU A 144 5.42 4.68 12.32
CA LEU A 144 4.24 5.00 11.51
C LEU A 144 3.69 6.38 11.87
N VAL A 145 3.46 6.63 13.18
CA VAL A 145 2.99 7.95 13.64
C VAL A 145 4.01 9.06 13.38
N LYS A 146 5.32 8.78 13.53
CA LYS A 146 6.36 9.76 13.18
C LYS A 146 6.30 10.16 11.70
N ARG A 147 6.19 9.18 10.79
CA ARG A 147 6.06 9.44 9.35
C ARG A 147 4.79 10.23 9.03
N TYR A 148 3.68 9.87 9.66
CA TYR A 148 2.44 10.63 9.55
C TYR A 148 2.62 12.10 9.93
N LEU A 149 3.19 12.38 11.11
CA LEU A 149 3.41 13.75 11.55
C LEU A 149 4.38 14.52 10.64
N GLU A 150 5.40 13.86 10.11
CA GLU A 150 6.33 14.43 9.12
C GLU A 150 5.59 14.84 7.83
N LYS A 151 4.85 13.91 7.21
CA LYS A 151 4.10 14.19 5.98
C LYS A 151 2.97 15.19 6.19
N LYS A 152 2.25 15.12 7.31
CA LYS A 152 1.22 16.11 7.69
C LYS A 152 1.79 17.52 7.74
N ARG A 153 2.95 17.71 8.38
CA ARG A 153 3.62 19.03 8.45
C ARG A 153 4.07 19.55 7.09
N ARG A 154 4.44 18.67 6.16
CA ARG A 154 4.89 19.04 4.82
C ARG A 154 3.75 19.18 3.79
N GLY A 155 2.52 18.83 4.15
CA GLY A 155 1.40 18.79 3.20
C GLY A 155 1.51 17.67 2.18
N GLU A 156 2.20 16.57 2.51
CA GLU A 156 2.49 15.44 1.62
C GLU A 156 1.51 14.26 1.78
N LEU A 157 0.41 14.46 2.52
CA LEU A 157 -0.61 13.42 2.68
C LEU A 157 -1.43 13.31 1.40
N MET A 158 -1.59 12.08 0.90
CA MET A 158 -2.34 11.83 -0.31
C MET A 158 -3.80 11.49 0.03
N PRO A 159 -4.82 12.15 -0.55
CA PRO A 159 -6.22 11.79 -0.30
C PRO A 159 -6.49 10.30 -0.55
N ALA A 160 -7.24 9.68 0.36
CA ALA A 160 -7.62 8.27 0.28
C ALA A 160 -8.80 8.02 -0.67
N ASP A 161 -9.58 9.06 -0.98
CA ASP A 161 -10.68 8.99 -1.95
C ASP A 161 -10.13 8.84 -3.37
N ARG A 162 -9.90 7.59 -3.76
CA ARG A 162 -9.51 7.20 -5.11
C ARG A 162 -10.18 5.90 -5.48
N SER A 163 -10.64 5.90 -6.72
CA SER A 163 -10.78 4.78 -7.64
C SER A 163 -10.42 3.40 -7.09
N PHE A 164 -11.42 2.62 -6.70
CA PHE A 164 -11.24 1.18 -6.56
C PHE A 164 -10.96 0.59 -7.94
N PHE A 165 -10.07 -0.40 -7.96
CA PHE A 165 -9.67 -1.02 -9.20
C PHE A 165 -10.86 -1.67 -9.93
N SER A 166 -11.68 -2.43 -9.21
CA SER A 166 -12.92 -3.03 -9.72
C SER A 166 -13.91 -1.98 -10.26
N ASP A 167 -14.06 -0.85 -9.57
CA ASP A 167 -14.94 0.25 -10.01
C ASP A 167 -14.50 0.89 -11.34
N HIS A 168 -13.21 0.79 -11.69
CA HIS A 168 -12.66 1.37 -12.92
C HIS A 168 -12.74 0.43 -14.12
N PHE A 169 -12.82 -0.88 -13.88
CA PHE A 169 -12.64 -1.88 -14.93
C PHE A 169 -13.81 -2.83 -15.13
N GLY A 170 -14.86 -2.76 -14.31
CA GLY A 170 -16.20 -3.31 -14.60
C GLY A 170 -16.23 -4.79 -15.00
N LYS A 171 -15.20 -5.56 -14.66
CA LYS A 171 -15.02 -6.94 -15.12
C LYS A 171 -14.60 -7.81 -13.94
N ASP A 172 -15.43 -8.80 -13.65
CA ASP A 172 -15.04 -9.94 -12.84
C ASP A 172 -14.07 -10.78 -13.67
N TYR A 173 -12.78 -10.70 -13.36
CA TYR A 173 -11.77 -11.52 -14.02
C TYR A 173 -11.70 -12.89 -13.34
N SER A 174 -11.61 -13.95 -14.14
CA SER A 174 -11.19 -15.26 -13.64
C SER A 174 -9.74 -15.16 -13.20
N TYR A 175 -9.50 -14.98 -11.91
CA TYR A 175 -8.16 -15.06 -11.32
C TYR A 175 -7.98 -16.45 -10.69
N GLU A 176 -6.75 -16.95 -10.68
CA GLU A 176 -6.41 -18.14 -9.90
C GLU A 176 -6.39 -17.76 -8.42
N SER A 177 -7.17 -18.46 -7.60
CA SER A 177 -7.22 -18.22 -6.15
C SER A 177 -5.83 -18.33 -5.54
N ASN A 178 -5.43 -17.34 -4.75
CA ASN A 178 -4.12 -17.28 -4.12
C ASN A 178 -4.24 -16.94 -2.64
N ASP A 179 -3.44 -17.61 -1.80
CA ASP A 179 -3.45 -17.42 -0.34
C ASP A 179 -2.89 -16.05 0.10
N TYR A 180 -2.15 -15.35 -0.79
CA TYR A 180 -1.48 -14.08 -0.49
C TYR A 180 -1.60 -13.08 -1.62
N MET A 181 -1.85 -11.82 -1.28
CA MET A 181 -1.82 -10.72 -2.23
C MET A 181 -0.37 -10.36 -2.59
N HIS A 182 -0.04 -10.38 -3.88
CA HIS A 182 1.31 -10.05 -4.35
C HIS A 182 1.54 -8.54 -4.29
N THR A 183 2.64 -8.11 -3.66
CA THR A 183 3.06 -6.71 -3.70
C THR A 183 3.84 -6.44 -4.98
N ILE A 184 3.36 -5.50 -5.79
CA ILE A 184 4.00 -5.00 -7.00
C ILE A 184 4.37 -3.54 -6.75
N VAL A 185 5.61 -3.15 -7.03
CA VAL A 185 6.07 -1.77 -6.87
C VAL A 185 6.39 -1.19 -8.25
N MET A 186 5.79 -0.05 -8.57
CA MET A 186 5.87 0.58 -9.89
C MET A 186 6.28 2.05 -9.81
N GLY A 187 6.97 2.51 -10.85
CA GLY A 187 7.49 3.86 -10.98
C GLY A 187 6.72 4.70 -11.99
N ILE A 188 6.30 5.90 -11.57
CA ILE A 188 5.76 6.95 -12.44
C ILE A 188 6.90 7.93 -12.72
N ALA A 189 7.53 7.80 -13.89
CA ALA A 189 8.49 8.78 -14.37
C ALA A 189 7.81 9.76 -15.31
N LEU A 190 7.81 11.04 -14.92
CA LEU A 190 7.35 12.15 -15.75
C LEU A 190 8.56 13.00 -16.16
N ASN A 191 8.65 13.36 -17.43
CA ASN A 191 9.61 14.36 -17.89
C ASN A 191 9.07 15.79 -17.67
N GLU A 192 9.86 16.80 -18.05
CA GLU A 192 9.51 18.22 -17.88
C GLU A 192 8.25 18.63 -18.69
N ASP A 193 7.93 17.88 -19.75
CA ASP A 193 6.76 18.09 -20.61
C ASP A 193 5.50 17.34 -20.11
N ASN A 194 5.53 16.77 -18.90
CA ASN A 194 4.48 15.89 -18.35
C ASN A 194 4.16 14.68 -19.25
N GLU A 195 5.16 14.17 -19.95
CA GLU A 195 5.06 12.89 -20.63
C GLU A 195 5.47 11.77 -19.68
N VAL A 196 4.73 10.67 -19.71
CA VAL A 196 4.95 9.50 -18.84
C VAL A 196 5.80 8.46 -19.55
N LEU A 197 6.85 8.00 -18.90
CA LEU A 197 7.64 6.86 -19.38
C LEU A 197 6.82 5.58 -19.22
N LEU A 198 6.68 4.83 -20.30
CA LEU A 198 6.15 3.48 -20.30
C LEU A 198 7.14 2.53 -20.98
N ALA A 199 7.14 1.28 -20.53
CA ALA A 199 7.89 0.18 -21.11
C ALA A 199 6.95 -0.78 -21.85
N HIS A 200 7.36 -1.25 -23.03
CA HIS A 200 6.56 -2.16 -23.86
C HIS A 200 6.92 -3.61 -23.52
N ARG A 201 5.91 -4.37 -23.06
CA ARG A 201 6.09 -5.73 -22.54
C ARG A 201 6.32 -6.74 -23.66
N ALA A 202 7.41 -7.48 -23.59
CA ALA A 202 7.75 -8.59 -24.49
C ALA A 202 7.16 -9.95 -24.04
N GLN A 203 6.66 -10.04 -22.80
CA GLN A 203 6.19 -11.29 -22.18
C GLN A 203 4.76 -11.24 -21.65
N ASN A 204 4.18 -12.42 -21.41
CA ASN A 204 2.86 -12.58 -20.79
C ASN A 204 2.93 -12.50 -19.25
N PRO A 205 1.91 -11.92 -18.58
CA PRO A 205 0.69 -11.37 -19.17
C PRO A 205 0.94 -10.00 -19.83
N PHE A 206 0.01 -9.58 -20.68
CA PHE A 206 0.04 -8.29 -21.37
C PHE A 206 1.18 -8.10 -22.37
N LYS A 207 1.65 -9.19 -23.00
CA LYS A 207 2.59 -9.08 -24.12
C LYS A 207 2.04 -8.11 -25.17
N GLY A 208 2.88 -7.20 -25.65
CA GLY A 208 2.49 -6.19 -26.63
C GLY A 208 1.70 -5.02 -26.03
N HIS A 209 1.69 -4.84 -24.72
CA HIS A 209 1.08 -3.67 -24.06
C HIS A 209 2.15 -2.81 -23.37
N TRP A 210 1.83 -1.53 -23.20
CA TRP A 210 2.65 -0.57 -22.46
C TRP A 210 2.30 -0.59 -20.97
N ASP A 211 3.33 -0.55 -20.12
CA ASP A 211 3.23 -0.66 -18.67
C ASP A 211 4.13 0.36 -17.97
N PHE A 212 3.85 0.62 -16.69
CA PHE A 212 4.82 1.33 -15.85
C PHE A 212 6.02 0.40 -15.59
N PRO A 213 7.25 0.94 -15.52
CA PRO A 213 8.38 0.17 -15.07
C PRO A 213 8.18 -0.26 -13.61
N GLY A 214 8.48 -1.52 -13.30
CA GLY A 214 8.33 -2.09 -11.97
C GLY A 214 7.85 -3.53 -11.98
N GLY A 215 7.94 -4.17 -10.82
CA GLY A 215 7.64 -5.59 -10.71
C GLY A 215 7.47 -6.07 -9.28
N HIS A 216 7.78 -7.34 -9.08
CA HIS A 216 7.39 -8.08 -7.89
C HIS A 216 8.32 -7.78 -6.72
N MET A 217 7.73 -7.49 -5.56
CA MET A 217 8.51 -7.41 -4.34
C MET A 217 8.87 -8.82 -3.83
N TYR A 218 10.16 -9.05 -3.61
CA TYR A 218 10.66 -10.21 -2.90
C TYR A 218 10.50 -10.07 -1.38
N VAL A 219 10.53 -11.20 -0.69
CA VAL A 219 10.63 -11.19 0.78
C VAL A 219 12.03 -10.73 1.16
N HIS A 220 12.11 -9.94 2.23
CA HIS A 220 13.36 -9.36 2.72
C HIS A 220 14.02 -8.29 1.84
N GLU A 221 13.29 -7.70 0.90
CA GLU A 221 13.67 -6.40 0.32
C GLU A 221 12.67 -5.33 0.74
N SER A 222 13.14 -4.09 0.81
CA SER A 222 12.27 -2.93 1.01
C SER A 222 11.58 -2.50 -0.28
N ILE A 223 10.52 -1.70 -0.13
CA ILE A 223 9.77 -1.12 -1.28
C ILE A 223 10.72 -0.31 -2.19
N GLU A 224 11.67 0.40 -1.60
CA GLU A 224 12.67 1.17 -2.36
C GLU A 224 13.69 0.29 -3.08
N GLU A 225 14.18 -0.76 -2.42
CA GLU A 225 15.09 -1.73 -3.04
C GLU A 225 14.41 -2.45 -4.21
N CYS A 226 13.17 -2.90 -4.01
CA CYS A 226 12.34 -3.50 -5.05
C CYS A 226 12.25 -2.60 -6.28
N LEU A 227 11.77 -1.36 -6.12
CA LEU A 227 11.56 -0.48 -7.27
C LEU A 227 12.87 -0.15 -8.00
N LYS A 228 13.97 0.08 -7.26
CA LYS A 228 15.28 0.35 -7.86
C LYS A 228 15.82 -0.86 -8.62
N ARG A 229 15.65 -2.07 -8.06
CA ARG A 229 16.04 -3.32 -8.71
C ARG A 229 15.23 -3.52 -10.00
N GLU A 230 13.91 -3.43 -9.93
CA GLU A 230 13.01 -3.62 -11.08
C GLU A 230 13.29 -2.58 -12.18
N VAL A 231 13.46 -1.30 -11.84
CA VAL A 231 13.83 -0.28 -12.83
C VAL A 231 15.18 -0.57 -13.49
N MET A 232 16.18 -1.03 -12.73
CA MET A 232 17.47 -1.43 -13.30
C MET A 232 17.34 -2.67 -14.19
N GLU A 233 16.58 -3.69 -13.77
CA GLU A 233 16.38 -4.94 -14.52
C GLU A 233 15.61 -4.69 -15.83
N GLU A 234 14.52 -3.92 -15.77
CA GLU A 234 13.64 -3.69 -16.91
C GLU A 234 14.14 -2.60 -17.86
N LEU A 235 14.74 -1.52 -17.35
CA LEU A 235 15.15 -0.36 -18.15
C LEU A 235 16.66 -0.27 -18.36
N GLY A 236 17.48 -0.93 -17.55
CA GLY A 236 18.95 -0.83 -17.59
C GLY A 236 19.51 0.47 -17.00
N VAL A 237 18.72 1.25 -16.26
CA VAL A 237 19.10 2.55 -15.73
C VAL A 237 18.76 2.70 -14.25
N GLU A 238 19.43 3.63 -13.57
CA GLU A 238 19.11 3.96 -12.18
C GLU A 238 17.95 4.95 -12.05
N CYS A 239 17.23 4.89 -10.93
CA CYS A 239 16.23 5.88 -10.56
C CYS A 239 16.38 6.40 -9.12
N GLU A 240 15.79 7.56 -8.87
CA GLU A 240 15.61 8.14 -7.54
C GLU A 240 14.13 8.02 -7.13
N MET A 241 13.90 7.56 -5.89
CA MET A 241 12.57 7.46 -5.30
C MET A 241 12.01 8.85 -5.01
N GLY A 242 10.78 9.11 -5.46
CA GLY A 242 9.99 10.29 -5.13
C GLY A 242 8.87 9.98 -4.14
N ASN A 243 7.79 10.75 -4.20
CA ASN A 243 6.65 10.59 -3.31
C ASN A 243 5.78 9.41 -3.71
N LEU A 244 5.25 8.70 -2.71
CA LEU A 244 4.17 7.73 -2.90
C LEU A 244 2.99 8.42 -3.57
N PHE A 245 2.56 7.89 -4.70
CA PHE A 245 1.37 8.36 -5.39
C PHE A 245 0.14 7.63 -4.88
N GLN A 246 0.11 6.29 -4.98
CA GLN A 246 -1.07 5.51 -4.66
C GLN A 246 -0.77 4.04 -4.36
N VAL A 247 -1.66 3.39 -3.62
CA VAL A 247 -1.77 1.92 -3.56
C VAL A 247 -3.12 1.49 -4.09
N TYR A 248 -3.12 0.69 -5.15
CA TYR A 248 -4.31 -0.02 -5.62
C TYR A 248 -4.22 -1.46 -5.18
N SER A 249 -5.34 -2.05 -4.76
CA SER A 249 -5.37 -3.46 -4.41
C SER A 249 -6.72 -4.06 -4.76
N ASP A 250 -6.70 -5.19 -5.46
CA ASP A 250 -7.89 -5.96 -5.78
C ASP A 250 -7.46 -7.36 -6.28
N LYS A 251 -8.40 -8.30 -6.21
CA LYS A 251 -8.29 -9.63 -6.82
C LYS A 251 -8.27 -9.54 -8.35
N GLY A 252 -9.01 -8.59 -8.92
CA GLY A 252 -9.12 -8.37 -10.37
C GLY A 252 -7.94 -7.66 -11.04
N MET A 253 -6.91 -7.26 -10.27
CA MET A 253 -5.76 -6.51 -10.80
C MET A 253 -4.87 -7.31 -11.74
N SER A 254 -4.99 -8.63 -11.76
CA SER A 254 -4.26 -9.48 -12.68
C SER A 254 -5.02 -10.77 -12.96
N PRO A 255 -4.92 -11.30 -14.20
CA PRO A 255 -5.54 -12.57 -14.53
C PRO A 255 -4.94 -13.76 -13.77
N ARG A 256 -3.77 -13.59 -13.15
CA ARG A 256 -3.04 -14.68 -12.48
C ARG A 256 -3.17 -14.70 -10.96
N PHE A 257 -3.41 -13.55 -10.32
CA PHE A 257 -3.32 -13.44 -8.86
C PHE A 257 -3.81 -12.08 -8.39
N SER A 258 -4.31 -12.04 -7.14
CA SER A 258 -4.60 -10.81 -6.40
C SER A 258 -3.34 -9.99 -6.16
N ARG A 259 -3.40 -8.68 -6.36
CA ARG A 259 -2.23 -7.78 -6.25
C ARG A 259 -2.52 -6.54 -5.42
N ALA A 260 -1.47 -6.02 -4.79
CA ALA A 260 -1.35 -4.64 -4.37
C ALA A 260 -0.30 -3.96 -5.23
N MET A 261 -0.70 -2.97 -6.02
CA MET A 261 0.16 -2.14 -6.85
C MET A 261 0.49 -0.84 -6.12
N VAL A 262 1.74 -0.70 -5.71
CA VAL A 262 2.28 0.46 -5.01
C VAL A 262 3.00 1.35 -6.02
N LEU A 263 2.48 2.55 -6.26
CA LEU A 263 3.00 3.49 -7.24
C LEU A 263 3.73 4.65 -6.58
N TYR A 264 4.98 4.85 -6.97
CA TYR A 264 5.80 6.00 -6.56
C TYR A 264 6.11 6.87 -7.78
N PHE A 265 6.14 8.19 -7.60
CA PHE A 265 6.87 9.03 -8.54
C PHE A 265 8.35 8.69 -8.46
N ILE A 266 9.03 8.65 -9.59
CA ILE A 266 10.47 8.42 -9.66
C ILE A 266 11.12 9.40 -10.64
N LYS A 267 12.42 9.66 -10.43
CA LYS A 267 13.26 10.36 -11.39
C LYS A 267 14.24 9.38 -12.01
N ILE A 268 14.18 9.23 -13.33
CA ILE A 268 15.13 8.42 -14.09
C ILE A 268 16.44 9.20 -14.26
N LYS A 269 17.59 8.55 -14.05
CA LYS A 269 18.90 9.20 -14.11
C LYS A 269 19.53 9.26 -15.51
N SER A 270 19.09 8.40 -16.44
CA SER A 270 19.55 8.37 -17.84
C SER A 270 18.45 7.84 -18.76
N GLU A 271 18.45 8.28 -20.01
CA GLU A 271 17.58 7.77 -21.08
C GLU A 271 18.25 6.68 -21.93
N ASP A 272 19.42 6.19 -21.51
CA ASP A 272 20.16 5.10 -22.17
C ASP A 272 19.52 3.72 -21.89
N PHE A 273 18.25 3.56 -22.27
CA PHE A 273 17.48 2.36 -21.96
C PHE A 273 17.98 1.11 -22.71
N VAL A 274 17.95 -0.03 -22.02
CA VAL A 274 18.44 -1.31 -22.54
C VAL A 274 17.29 -2.30 -22.71
N LYS A 275 16.98 -2.64 -23.98
CA LYS A 275 15.99 -3.67 -24.30
C LYS A 275 16.46 -5.03 -23.78
N ASN A 276 15.53 -5.82 -23.27
CA ASN A 276 15.81 -7.13 -22.71
C ASN A 276 14.67 -8.12 -23.03
N ILE A 277 14.67 -9.28 -22.37
CA ILE A 277 13.68 -10.33 -22.62
C ILE A 277 12.28 -9.97 -22.07
N GLU A 278 12.18 -9.02 -21.14
CA GLU A 278 10.95 -8.59 -20.50
C GLU A 278 10.35 -7.36 -21.18
N MET A 279 11.19 -6.41 -21.59
CA MET A 279 10.82 -5.15 -22.22
C MET A 279 11.58 -4.93 -23.53
N ASP A 280 10.86 -4.75 -24.63
CA ASP A 280 11.43 -4.61 -25.98
C ASP A 280 11.28 -3.19 -26.59
N ASP A 281 10.69 -2.24 -25.86
CA ASP A 281 10.69 -0.82 -26.21
C ASP A 281 10.40 0.09 -25.01
N PHE A 282 10.79 1.36 -25.09
CA PHE A 282 10.60 2.35 -24.02
C PHE A 282 10.27 3.71 -24.63
N LYS A 283 9.28 4.40 -24.08
CA LYS A 283 8.87 5.69 -24.65
C LYS A 283 8.17 6.59 -23.63
N TYR A 284 8.46 7.88 -23.73
CA TYR A 284 7.66 8.93 -23.11
C TYR A 284 6.44 9.22 -23.97
N PHE A 285 5.26 9.18 -23.34
CA PHE A 285 3.98 9.50 -23.97
C PHE A 285 3.35 10.73 -23.31
N PRO A 286 2.86 11.71 -24.06
CA PRO A 286 2.04 12.76 -23.49
C PRO A 286 0.85 12.15 -22.75
N LEU A 287 0.58 12.59 -21.52
CA LEU A 287 -0.52 12.03 -20.71
C LEU A 287 -1.86 12.07 -21.45
N TYR A 288 -2.09 13.07 -22.29
CA TYR A 288 -3.32 13.25 -23.07
C TYR A 288 -3.28 12.60 -24.46
N LYS A 289 -2.21 11.88 -24.79
CA LYS A 289 -2.01 11.16 -26.06
C LYS A 289 -1.30 9.82 -25.83
N LEU A 290 -1.95 8.97 -25.04
CA LEU A 290 -1.49 7.64 -24.68
C LEU A 290 -1.72 6.64 -25.84
N PRO A 291 -0.95 5.54 -25.90
CA PRO A 291 -1.20 4.48 -26.86
C PRO A 291 -2.48 3.69 -26.53
N ASP A 292 -3.10 3.06 -27.52
CA ASP A 292 -4.35 2.30 -27.33
C ASP A 292 -4.13 0.94 -26.63
N ASN A 293 -2.90 0.44 -26.62
CA ASN A 293 -2.52 -0.86 -26.04
C ASN A 293 -1.84 -0.69 -24.67
N LEU A 294 -2.51 -0.05 -23.72
CA LEU A 294 -2.06 0.01 -22.32
C LEU A 294 -2.45 -1.27 -21.59
N ALA A 295 -1.58 -1.76 -20.69
CA ALA A 295 -2.02 -2.80 -19.76
C ALA A 295 -3.14 -2.20 -18.89
N TYR A 296 -4.25 -2.93 -18.70
CA TYR A 296 -5.46 -2.30 -18.15
C TYR A 296 -5.25 -1.69 -16.76
N HIS A 297 -4.37 -2.26 -15.91
CA HIS A 297 -4.10 -1.70 -14.59
C HIS A 297 -3.41 -0.32 -14.64
N VAL A 298 -2.75 -0.01 -15.76
CA VAL A 298 -2.08 1.27 -16.04
C VAL A 298 -3.09 2.35 -16.38
N GLU A 299 -4.15 2.02 -17.15
CA GLU A 299 -5.15 2.99 -17.59
C GLU A 299 -5.81 3.75 -16.42
N GLY A 300 -6.13 3.02 -15.36
CA GLY A 300 -6.83 3.54 -14.18
C GLY A 300 -5.91 4.43 -13.37
N ALA A 301 -4.66 3.98 -13.18
CA ALA A 301 -3.63 4.78 -12.56
C ALA A 301 -3.34 6.07 -13.35
N LEU A 302 -3.28 6.01 -14.68
CA LEU A 302 -3.08 7.18 -15.55
C LEU A 302 -4.26 8.16 -15.48
N SER A 303 -5.50 7.66 -15.39
CA SER A 303 -6.68 8.50 -15.16
C SER A 303 -6.56 9.31 -13.86
N ASP A 304 -6.12 8.67 -12.78
CA ASP A 304 -5.92 9.35 -11.50
C ASP A 304 -4.69 10.27 -11.50
N ILE A 305 -3.63 9.93 -12.24
CA ILE A 305 -2.45 10.79 -12.43
C ILE A 305 -2.87 12.10 -13.14
N LYS A 306 -3.69 12.02 -14.20
CA LYS A 306 -4.23 13.20 -14.90
C LYS A 306 -4.98 14.12 -13.93
N LYS A 307 -5.95 13.55 -13.19
CA LYS A 307 -6.73 14.30 -12.18
C LYS A 307 -5.83 14.93 -11.11
N TYR A 308 -4.73 14.27 -10.74
CA TYR A 308 -3.78 14.79 -9.75
C TYR A 308 -2.95 15.95 -10.30
N ILE A 309 -2.48 15.85 -11.53
CA ILE A 309 -1.70 16.90 -12.19
C ILE A 309 -2.59 18.11 -12.49
N ASP A 310 -3.81 17.93 -12.97
CA ASP A 310 -4.75 19.02 -13.28
C ASP A 310 -5.18 19.84 -12.04
N LYS A 311 -5.03 19.28 -10.84
CA LYS A 311 -5.34 19.95 -9.58
C LYS A 311 -4.16 20.72 -8.98
N LYS A 312 -2.94 20.53 -9.49
CA LYS A 312 -1.74 21.24 -9.05
C LYS A 312 -1.54 22.53 -9.82
#